data_AF-A0A6B3FSS2-F1
#
_entry.id   AF-A0A6B3FSS2-F1
#
_cell.length_a   1.000
_cell.length_b   1.000
_cell.length_c   1.000
_cell.angle_alpha   90.00
_cell.angle_beta   90.00
_cell.angle_gamma   90.00
#
_symmetry.space_group_name_H-M   'P 1'
#
loop_
_entity.id
_entity.type
_entity.pdbx_description
1 polymer ?
#
loop_
_entity_poly.entity_id
_entity_poly.type
_entity_poly.pdbx_seq_one_letter_code
_entity_poly.pdbx_strand_id
1 'polypeptide(L)'
;FTAWNTESILSRLHFVIRVPAGTELPHLTDADADRIEARLVEAARSWADGFQEALTAELGEERGAELQRQYGHSFPEGYKADHSPRAAVSDLVHLETLREGEKDFALSLYEPVGAGPGERRFKIYRTG
;
A
#
# COMPACT_ATOMS: atom_id res chain seq x y z
N PHE A 1 -3.92 24.63 8.94
CA PHE A 1 -4.14 23.35 9.64
C PHE A 1 -4.04 23.64 11.13
N THR A 2 -5.06 23.31 11.90
CA THR A 2 -5.08 23.49 13.35
C THR A 2 -5.58 22.18 13.95
N ALA A 3 -4.70 21.45 14.63
CA ALA A 3 -5.04 20.20 15.29
C ALA A 3 -5.52 20.50 16.71
N TRP A 4 -6.72 20.04 17.05
CA TRP A 4 -7.24 20.07 18.41
C TRP A 4 -7.17 18.65 18.98
N ASN A 5 -6.39 18.46 20.04
CA ASN A 5 -6.25 17.18 20.71
C ASN A 5 -7.11 17.21 21.98
N THR A 6 -8.29 16.60 21.92
CA THR A 6 -9.08 16.21 23.10
C THR A 6 -8.67 14.79 23.49
N GLU A 7 -8.74 14.41 24.77
CA GLU A 7 -8.40 13.08 25.33
C GLU A 7 -9.29 11.92 24.82
N SER A 8 -9.87 12.05 23.62
CA SER A 8 -10.61 11.01 22.92
C SER A 8 -9.63 10.12 22.14
N ILE A 9 -9.91 8.82 22.09
CA ILE A 9 -9.16 7.80 21.33
C ILE A 9 -9.19 8.11 19.80
N LEU A 10 -10.00 9.09 19.39
CA LEU A 10 -10.16 9.56 18.02
C LEU A 10 -9.53 10.95 17.83
N SER A 11 -8.59 11.06 16.90
CA SER A 11 -8.12 12.35 16.40
C SER A 11 -9.08 12.88 15.32
N ARG A 12 -9.53 14.13 15.44
CA ARG A 12 -10.42 14.78 14.46
C ARG A 12 -9.68 15.83 13.62
N LEU A 13 -9.65 15.63 12.31
CA LEU A 13 -9.08 16.59 11.35
C LEU A 13 -10.20 17.42 10.72
N HIS A 14 -10.05 18.75 10.75
CA HIS A 14 -10.93 19.67 10.00
C HIS A 14 -10.19 20.18 8.76
N PHE A 15 -10.74 19.90 7.58
CA PHE A 15 -10.23 20.40 6.30
C PHE A 15 -11.06 21.59 5.84
N VAL A 16 -10.38 22.61 5.32
CA VAL A 16 -11.02 23.76 4.64
C VAL A 16 -10.58 23.74 3.19
N ILE A 17 -11.50 23.40 2.29
CA ILE A 17 -11.26 23.38 0.85
C ILE A 17 -11.72 24.72 0.29
N ARG A 18 -10.78 25.49 -0.29
CA ARG A 18 -11.10 26.76 -0.94
C ARG A 18 -11.37 26.53 -2.42
N VAL A 19 -12.53 26.97 -2.89
CA VAL A 19 -12.89 26.98 -4.31
C VAL A 19 -13.01 28.42 -4.80
N PRO A 20 -12.88 28.67 -6.12
CA PRO A 20 -13.13 29.99 -6.69
C PRO A 20 -14.51 30.54 -6.33
N ALA A 21 -14.61 31.87 -6.24
CA ALA A 21 -15.89 32.53 -5.97
C ALA A 21 -16.89 32.24 -7.10
N GLY A 22 -18.12 31.86 -6.74
CA GLY A 22 -19.16 31.48 -7.70
C GLY A 22 -19.13 30.01 -8.14
N THR A 23 -18.22 29.19 -7.61
CA THR A 23 -18.29 27.74 -7.82
C THR A 23 -19.48 27.14 -7.08
N GLU A 24 -20.43 26.56 -7.82
CA GLU A 24 -21.47 25.71 -7.23
C GLU A 24 -20.85 24.38 -6.78
N LEU A 25 -21.00 24.07 -5.50
CA LEU A 25 -20.54 22.79 -4.96
C LEU A 25 -21.62 21.73 -5.21
N PRO A 26 -21.26 20.55 -5.71
CA PRO A 26 -22.20 19.45 -5.80
C PRO A 26 -22.67 19.04 -4.40
N HIS A 27 -23.96 18.72 -4.28
CA HIS A 27 -24.47 18.04 -3.10
C HIS A 27 -23.88 16.63 -3.06
N LEU A 28 -23.12 16.34 -2.01
CA LEU A 28 -22.57 15.01 -1.79
C LEU A 28 -23.71 14.05 -1.46
N THR A 29 -23.76 12.95 -2.21
CA THR A 29 -24.62 11.82 -1.88
C THR A 29 -23.96 10.95 -0.80
N ASP A 30 -24.72 10.07 -0.15
CA ASP A 30 -24.15 9.10 0.79
C ASP A 30 -23.09 8.21 0.11
N ALA A 31 -23.32 7.83 -1.15
CA ALA A 31 -22.36 7.06 -1.94
C ALA A 31 -21.04 7.82 -2.21
N ASP A 32 -21.11 9.15 -2.36
CA ASP A 32 -19.90 9.98 -2.46
C ASP A 32 -19.15 10.04 -1.13
N ALA A 33 -19.88 10.16 -0.02
CA ALA A 33 -19.31 10.14 1.31
C ALA A 33 -18.58 8.82 1.59
N ASP A 34 -19.22 7.67 1.33
CA ASP A 34 -18.63 6.34 1.50
C ASP A 34 -17.36 6.17 0.66
N ARG A 35 -17.39 6.63 -0.60
CA ARG A 35 -16.22 6.58 -1.49
C ARG A 35 -15.07 7.46 -0.98
N ILE A 36 -15.38 8.66 -0.46
CA ILE A 36 -14.37 9.55 0.11
C ILE A 36 -13.80 8.93 1.39
N GLU A 37 -14.64 8.37 2.26
CA GLU A 37 -14.21 7.69 3.49
C GLU A 37 -13.30 6.51 3.18
N ALA A 38 -13.67 5.63 2.25
CA ALA A 38 -12.82 4.52 1.83
C ALA A 38 -11.45 5.01 1.34
N ARG A 39 -11.41 6.10 0.57
CA ARG A 39 -10.15 6.70 0.12
C ARG A 39 -9.34 7.32 1.25
N LEU A 40 -9.99 7.89 2.27
CA LEU A 40 -9.33 8.44 3.46
C LEU A 40 -8.76 7.33 4.33
N VAL A 41 -9.51 6.23 4.51
CA VAL A 41 -9.03 5.04 5.22
C VAL A 41 -7.81 4.46 4.52
N GLU A 42 -7.88 4.25 3.20
CA GLU A 42 -6.73 3.78 2.43
C GLU A 42 -5.53 4.73 2.52
N ALA A 43 -5.75 6.05 2.50
CA ALA A 43 -4.68 7.03 2.62
C ALA A 43 -4.08 7.14 4.02
N ALA A 44 -4.88 6.87 5.07
CA ALA A 44 -4.45 6.90 6.47
C ALA A 44 -3.87 5.57 6.94
N ARG A 45 -4.11 4.48 6.21
CA ARG A 45 -3.63 3.15 6.53
C ARG A 45 -2.11 3.10 6.51
N SER A 46 -1.51 2.46 7.51
CA SER A 46 -0.07 2.29 7.53
C SER A 46 0.37 1.29 6.46
N TRP A 47 1.59 1.47 5.94
CA TRP A 47 2.15 0.52 4.99
C TRP A 47 2.20 -0.90 5.57
N ALA A 48 2.46 -1.04 6.87
CA ALA A 48 2.53 -2.32 7.56
C ALA A 48 1.17 -3.04 7.61
N ASP A 49 0.09 -2.31 7.88
CA ASP A 49 -1.27 -2.88 7.87
C ASP A 49 -1.63 -3.34 6.46
N GLY A 50 -1.33 -2.51 5.44
CA GLY A 50 -1.55 -2.88 4.05
C GLY A 50 -0.72 -4.09 3.60
N PHE A 51 0.47 -4.28 4.17
CA PHE A 51 1.32 -5.44 3.87
C PHE A 51 0.74 -6.72 4.46
N GLN A 52 0.30 -6.67 5.72
CA GLN A 52 -0.37 -7.80 6.37
C GLN A 52 -1.66 -8.20 5.63
N GLU A 53 -2.49 -7.23 5.25
CA GLU A 53 -3.70 -7.50 4.46
C GLU A 53 -3.38 -8.11 3.10
N ALA A 54 -2.36 -7.60 2.40
CA ALA A 54 -1.95 -8.13 1.11
C ALA A 54 -1.42 -9.56 1.22
N LEU A 55 -0.65 -9.88 2.27
CA LEU A 55 -0.17 -11.24 2.54
C LEU A 55 -1.34 -12.21 2.73
N THR A 56 -2.30 -11.85 3.57
CA THR A 56 -3.49 -12.68 3.82
C THR A 56 -4.31 -12.88 2.55
N ALA A 57 -4.49 -11.82 1.75
CA ALA A 57 -5.27 -11.87 0.52
C ALA A 57 -4.61 -12.75 -0.57
N GLU A 58 -3.29 -12.72 -0.69
CA GLU A 58 -2.57 -13.40 -1.77
C GLU A 58 -2.14 -14.83 -1.39
N LEU A 59 -1.80 -15.07 -0.12
CA LEU A 59 -1.19 -16.33 0.35
C LEU A 59 -2.05 -17.08 1.37
N GLY A 60 -3.18 -16.52 1.79
CA GLY A 60 -4.04 -17.05 2.85
C GLY A 60 -3.57 -16.69 4.26
N GLU A 61 -4.44 -16.88 5.25
CA GLU A 61 -4.20 -16.44 6.63
C GLU A 61 -2.96 -17.09 7.27
N GLU A 62 -2.81 -18.42 7.13
CA GLU A 62 -1.75 -19.16 7.81
C GLU A 62 -0.36 -18.78 7.27
N ARG A 63 -0.16 -18.92 5.96
CA ARG A 63 1.10 -18.59 5.30
C ARG A 63 1.38 -17.09 5.35
N GLY A 64 0.35 -16.26 5.21
CA GLY A 64 0.45 -14.82 5.35
C GLY A 64 0.95 -14.42 6.74
N ALA A 65 0.39 -15.01 7.81
CA ALA A 65 0.84 -14.73 9.17
C ALA A 65 2.28 -15.20 9.45
N GLU A 66 2.70 -16.33 8.87
CA GLU A 66 4.08 -16.80 8.96
C GLU A 66 5.06 -15.82 8.32
N LEU A 67 4.80 -15.43 7.08
CA LEU A 67 5.64 -14.48 6.35
C LEU A 67 5.62 -13.08 6.97
N GLN A 68 4.49 -12.65 7.54
CA GLN A 68 4.41 -11.40 8.29
C GLN A 68 5.37 -11.40 9.49
N ARG A 69 5.44 -12.51 10.25
CA ARG A 69 6.37 -12.64 11.37
C ARG A 69 7.83 -12.63 10.92
N GLN A 70 8.13 -13.25 9.78
CA GLN A 70 9.50 -13.33 9.27
C GLN A 70 9.97 -12.03 8.61
N TYR A 71 9.10 -11.36 7.86
CA TYR A 71 9.48 -10.27 6.95
C TYR A 71 8.82 -8.91 7.25
N GLY A 72 7.89 -8.81 8.20
CA GLY A 72 7.13 -7.59 8.47
C GLY A 72 7.98 -6.34 8.76
N HIS A 73 9.22 -6.52 9.23
CA HIS A 73 10.18 -5.45 9.48
C HIS A 73 11.40 -5.46 8.53
N SER A 74 11.39 -6.30 7.50
CA SER A 74 12.51 -6.46 6.57
C SER A 74 12.57 -5.37 5.48
N PHE A 75 11.48 -4.64 5.26
CA PHE A 75 11.41 -3.60 4.22
C PHE A 75 11.91 -2.24 4.74
N PRO A 76 12.94 -1.64 4.12
CA PRO A 76 13.41 -0.29 4.48
C PRO A 76 12.41 0.80 4.11
N GLU A 77 12.45 1.94 4.80
CA GLU A 77 11.56 3.08 4.51
C GLU A 77 11.68 3.61 3.08
N GLY A 78 12.89 3.63 2.50
CA GLY A 78 13.08 4.00 1.09
C GLY A 78 12.34 3.07 0.13
N TYR A 79 12.30 1.77 0.43
CA TYR A 79 11.51 0.83 -0.37
C TYR A 79 10.01 1.09 -0.22
N LYS A 80 9.53 1.30 1.02
CA LYS A 80 8.11 1.59 1.30
C LYS A 80 7.61 2.87 0.64
N ALA A 81 8.49 3.85 0.44
CA ALA A 81 8.16 5.11 -0.24
C ALA A 81 7.86 4.90 -1.74
N ASP A 82 8.55 3.97 -2.39
CA ASP A 82 8.47 3.76 -3.85
C ASP A 82 7.59 2.57 -4.26
N HIS A 83 7.24 1.71 -3.31
CA HIS A 83 6.52 0.45 -3.56
C HIS A 83 5.31 0.28 -2.64
N SER A 84 4.19 -0.11 -3.25
CA SER A 84 2.99 -0.46 -2.53
C SER A 84 3.17 -1.77 -1.74
N PRO A 85 2.38 -1.99 -0.67
CA PRO A 85 2.44 -3.25 0.07
C PRO A 85 2.18 -4.50 -0.78
N ARG A 86 1.27 -4.43 -1.76
CA ARG A 86 1.06 -5.53 -2.73
C ARG A 86 2.28 -5.82 -3.59
N ALA A 87 3.00 -4.78 -4.03
CA ALA A 87 4.25 -4.98 -4.76
C ALA A 87 5.29 -5.69 -3.88
N ALA A 88 5.33 -5.39 -2.58
CA ALA A 88 6.20 -6.04 -1.62
C ALA A 88 5.86 -7.53 -1.41
N VAL A 89 4.58 -7.90 -1.41
CA VAL A 89 4.17 -9.31 -1.37
C VAL A 89 4.62 -10.06 -2.62
N SER A 90 4.44 -9.48 -3.82
CA SER A 90 4.92 -10.07 -5.06
C SER A 90 6.45 -10.26 -5.05
N ASP A 91 7.20 -9.26 -4.58
CA ASP A 91 8.65 -9.36 -4.42
C ASP A 91 9.04 -10.47 -3.42
N LEU A 92 8.32 -10.59 -2.31
CA LEU A 92 8.55 -11.62 -1.32
C LEU A 92 8.28 -13.03 -1.87
N VAL A 93 7.24 -13.21 -2.68
CA VAL A 93 6.95 -14.49 -3.35
C VAL A 93 8.10 -14.89 -4.28
N HIS A 94 8.68 -13.94 -5.02
CA HIS A 94 9.87 -14.21 -5.82
C HIS A 94 11.06 -14.64 -4.97
N LEU A 95 11.28 -14.02 -3.80
CA LEU A 95 12.35 -14.38 -2.87
C LEU A 95 12.12 -15.77 -2.24
N GLU A 96 10.90 -16.09 -1.81
CA GLU A 96 10.58 -17.42 -1.26
C GLU A 96 10.78 -18.52 -2.33
N THR A 97 10.37 -18.27 -3.57
CA THR A 97 10.59 -19.20 -4.69
C THR A 97 12.07 -19.45 -4.93
N LEU A 98 12.93 -18.43 -4.82
CA LEU A 98 14.37 -18.60 -4.93
C LEU A 98 14.98 -19.34 -3.74
N ARG A 99 14.45 -19.12 -2.54
CA ARG A 99 14.91 -19.80 -1.32
C ARG A 99 14.60 -21.30 -1.35
N GLU A 100 13.49 -21.69 -1.98
CA GLU A 100 13.05 -23.08 -2.10
C GLU A 100 13.63 -23.80 -3.34
N GLY A 101 14.05 -23.05 -4.36
CA GLY A 101 14.54 -23.58 -5.63
C GLY A 101 16.06 -23.70 -5.74
N GLU A 102 16.51 -24.30 -6.86
CA GLU A 102 17.93 -24.42 -7.20
C GLU A 102 18.49 -23.20 -7.97
N LYS A 103 17.68 -22.16 -8.20
CA LYS A 103 18.06 -20.98 -8.99
C LYS A 103 18.66 -19.90 -8.11
N ASP A 104 19.78 -19.32 -8.55
CA ASP A 104 20.45 -18.24 -7.83
C ASP A 104 19.80 -16.85 -8.07
N PHE A 105 18.97 -16.70 -9.10
CA PHE A 105 18.31 -15.43 -9.41
C PHE A 105 16.96 -15.59 -10.11
N ALA A 106 16.11 -14.59 -9.96
CA ALA A 106 14.84 -14.43 -10.66
C ALA A 106 14.70 -13.03 -11.24
N LEU A 107 13.95 -12.91 -12.32
CA LEU A 107 13.69 -11.64 -13.01
C LEU A 107 12.19 -11.36 -13.03
N SER A 108 11.80 -10.10 -12.88
CA SER A 108 10.43 -9.64 -13.07
C SER A 108 10.42 -8.38 -13.92
N LEU A 109 9.74 -8.44 -15.07
CA LEU A 109 9.47 -7.29 -15.93
C LEU A 109 7.96 -7.04 -15.89
N TYR A 110 7.54 -5.88 -15.41
CA TYR A 110 6.14 -5.57 -15.22
C TYR A 110 5.81 -4.12 -15.61
N GLU A 111 4.52 -3.88 -15.88
CA GLU A 111 3.98 -2.54 -16.10
C GLU A 111 3.34 -2.06 -14.79
N PRO A 112 3.84 -0.98 -14.16
CA PRO A 112 3.21 -0.41 -12.98
C PRO A 112 1.79 0.07 -13.25
N VAL A 113 0.94 0.06 -12.22
CA VAL A 113 -0.37 0.70 -12.30
C VAL A 113 -0.18 2.20 -12.55
N GLY A 114 -0.77 2.70 -13.62
CA GLY A 114 -0.66 4.11 -14.03
C GLY A 114 0.60 4.45 -14.83
N ALA A 115 1.37 3.46 -15.28
CA ALA A 115 2.53 3.66 -16.13
C ALA A 115 2.13 4.28 -17.49
N GLY A 116 3.02 5.10 -18.05
CA GLY A 116 2.83 5.66 -19.38
C GLY A 116 2.94 4.58 -20.48
N PRO A 117 2.47 4.85 -21.71
CA PRO A 117 2.60 3.92 -22.82
C PRO A 117 4.07 3.48 -23.03
N GLY A 118 4.32 2.18 -22.95
CA GLY A 118 5.66 1.59 -23.13
C GLY A 118 6.57 1.65 -21.89
N GLU A 119 6.12 2.23 -20.78
CA GLU A 119 6.89 2.23 -19.54
C GLU A 119 6.84 0.84 -18.87
N ARG A 120 8.00 0.34 -18.47
CA ARG A 120 8.16 -0.95 -17.79
C ARG A 120 9.15 -0.80 -16.64
N ARG A 121 8.92 -1.57 -15.58
CA ARG A 121 9.87 -1.73 -14.48
C ARG A 121 10.45 -3.13 -14.51
N PHE A 122 11.73 -3.21 -14.18
CA PHE A 122 12.47 -4.45 -14.15
C PHE A 122 13.10 -4.65 -12.78
N LYS A 123 12.92 -5.85 -12.20
CA LYS A 123 13.50 -6.26 -10.92
C LYS A 123 14.33 -7.53 -11.12
N ILE A 124 15.46 -7.58 -10.42
CA ILE A 124 16.31 -8.77 -10.28
C ILE A 124 16.29 -9.16 -8.81
N TYR A 125 15.95 -10.41 -8.53
CA TYR A 125 15.99 -10.99 -7.20
C TYR A 125 17.14 -11.99 -7.14
N ARG A 126 17.82 -12.04 -6.00
CA ARG A 126 18.92 -12.95 -5.73
C ARG A 126 18.97 -13.26 -4.25
N THR A 127 19.18 -14.52 -3.92
CA THR A 127 19.55 -14.96 -2.57
C THR A 127 21.07 -14.82 -2.43
N GLY A 128 21.51 -14.27 -1.31
CA GLY A 128 22.93 -13.99 -1.01
C GLY A 128 23.65 -15.17 -0.38
#